data_AF-A0A349TM64-F1
#
_entry.id   AF-A0A349TM64-F1
#
_cell.length_a   1.000
_cell.length_b   1.000
_cell.length_c   1.000
_cell.angle_alpha   90.00
_cell.angle_beta   90.00
_cell.angle_gamma   90.00
#
_symmetry.space_group_name_H-M   'P 1'
#
loop_
_entity.id
_entity.type
_entity.pdbx_description
1 polymer ?
#
loop_
_entity_poly.entity_id
_entity_poly.type
_entity_poly.pdbx_seq_one_letter_code
_entity_poly.pdbx_strand_id
1 'polypeptide(L)' 'MKTLYLLRHAKSSWDDPELKDFERPLADRGRRDV' A
#
# COMPACT_ATOMS: atom_id res chain seq x y z
N MET A 1 17.67 0.73 -25.58
CA MET A 1 17.88 0.47 -24.14
C MET A 1 16.51 0.33 -23.48
N LYS A 2 16.36 -0.56 -22.49
CA LYS A 2 15.09 -0.71 -21.75
C LYS A 2 15.30 -0.30 -20.31
N THR A 3 14.28 0.34 -19.73
CA THR A 3 14.28 0.77 -18.32
C THR A 3 13.26 -0.06 -17.57
N LEU A 4 13.67 -0.66 -16.44
CA LEU A 4 12.79 -1.36 -15.52
C LEU A 4 12.54 -0.47 -14.31
N TYR A 5 11.27 -0.24 -13.99
CA TYR A 5 10.86 0.44 -12.77
C TYR A 5 10.38 -0.60 -11.77
N LEU A 6 10.93 -0.53 -10.55
CA LEU A 6 10.52 -1.34 -9.42
C LEU A 6 9.97 -0.40 -8.35
N LEU A 7 8.82 -0.74 -7.81
CA LEU A 7 8.13 0.03 -6.79
C LEU A 7 7.51 -0.90 -5.76
N ARG A 8 7.43 -0.43 -4.52
CA ARG A 8 6.70 -1.11 -3.44
C ARG A 8 5.26 -0.64 -3.41
N HIS A 9 4.37 -1.41 -2.79
CA HIS A 9 3.02 -0.96 -2.52
C HIS A 9 3.00 0.28 -1.60
N ALA A 10 1.99 1.14 -1.76
CA ALA A 10 1.78 2.28 -0.88
C ALA A 10 1.25 1.85 0.50
N LYS A 11 1.47 2.65 1.55
CA LYS A 11 1.23 2.22 2.94
C LYS A 11 -0.21 1.70 3.20
N SER A 12 -0.35 0.47 3.72
CA SER A 12 -1.62 -0.08 4.22
C SER A 12 -2.07 0.54 5.55
N SER A 13 -3.38 0.52 5.79
CA SER A 13 -4.01 0.87 7.06
C SER A 13 -3.95 -0.29 8.06
N TRP A 14 -3.81 0.09 9.33
CA TRP A 14 -3.81 -0.79 10.49
C TRP A 14 -4.89 -0.40 11.52
N ASP A 15 -5.87 0.42 11.10
CA ASP A 15 -6.91 0.96 11.99
C ASP A 15 -7.87 -0.15 12.46
N ASP A 16 -8.09 -1.17 11.64
CA ASP A 16 -8.81 -2.37 12.01
C ASP A 16 -7.82 -3.52 12.32
N PRO A 17 -7.76 -3.98 13.59
CA PRO A 17 -6.88 -5.06 14.02
C PRO A 17 -7.39 -6.46 13.62
N GLU A 18 -8.68 -6.63 13.30
CA GLU A 18 -9.27 -7.94 12.98
C GLU A 18 -9.07 -8.35 11.52
N LEU A 19 -8.77 -7.38 10.63
CA LEU A 19 -8.52 -7.66 9.22
C LEU A 19 -7.27 -8.53 9.01
N LYS A 20 -7.42 -9.53 8.13
CA LYS A 20 -6.28 -10.28 7.58
C LYS A 20 -5.44 -9.36 6.71
N ASP A 21 -4.15 -9.67 6.59
CA ASP A 21 -3.19 -8.85 5.85
C ASP A 21 -3.63 -8.57 4.39
N PHE A 22 -4.13 -9.59 3.70
CA PHE A 22 -4.59 -9.48 2.30
C PHE A 22 -5.80 -8.54 2.12
N GLU A 23 -6.59 -8.34 3.17
CA GLU A 23 -7.81 -7.53 3.13
C GLU A 23 -7.54 -6.06 3.52
N ARG A 24 -6.30 -5.73 3.91
CA ARG A 24 -5.97 -4.41 4.44
C ARG A 24 -6.08 -3.33 3.34
N PRO A 25 -6.88 -2.28 3.54
CA PRO A 25 -6.95 -1.15 2.60
C PRO A 25 -5.71 -0.26 2.73
N LEU A 26 -5.54 0.68 1.81
CA LEU A 26 -4.53 1.74 1.94
C LEU A 26 -4.89 2.71 3.09
N ALA A 27 -3.87 3.15 3.82
CA ALA A 27 -4.00 4.27 4.76
C ALA A 27 -4.17 5.59 4.00
N ASP A 28 -4.68 6.64 4.67
CA ASP A 28 -4.83 7.98 4.06
C ASP A 28 -3.52 8.55 3.52
N ARG A 29 -2.38 8.20 4.13
CA ARG A 29 -1.07 8.51 3.58
C ARG A 29 -0.80 7.72 2.29
N GLY A 30 -1.05 6.41 2.29
CA GLY A 30 -0.84 5.55 1.14
C GLY A 30 -1.67 5.96 -0.08
N ARG A 31 -2.88 6.50 0.12
CA ARG A 31 -3.72 7.06 -0.96
C ARG A 31 -3.16 8.34 -1.59
N ARG A 32 -2.26 9.03 -0.89
CA ARG A 32 -1.58 10.26 -1.35
C ARG A 32 -0.18 10.00 -1.89
N ASP A 33 0.33 8.77 -1.75
CA ASP A 33 1.58 8.35 -2.36
C ASP A 33 1.34 8.16 -3.87
N VAL A 34 1.33 9.28 -4.61
CA VAL A 34 1.32 9.34 -6.09
C VAL A 34 2.74 9.32 -6.64
#